data_AF-A0A3A6PC29-F1
#
_entry.id   AF-A0A3A6PC29-F1
#
_cell.length_a   1.000
_cell.length_b   1.000
_cell.length_c   1.000
_cell.angle_alpha   90.00
_cell.angle_beta   90.00
_cell.angle_gamma   90.00
#
_symmetry.space_group_name_H-M   'P 1'
#
loop_
_entity.id
_entity.type
_entity.pdbx_description
1 polymer ?
#
loop_
_entity_poly.entity_id
_entity_poly.type
_entity_poly.pdbx_seq_one_letter_code
_entity_poly.pdbx_strand_id
1 'polypeptide(L)'
;MLAEESSGLNLEQYVPPELEKLAYQVCKSYNMDVRGMTLITSKPDKGGAIWRIDTNHGTRSLKVLHRTPARSLFSVGAQEYVVKQGARVPGIILTKDGKNSVVAGGKLWIVTDWIDTLTPVAKIDLEGAQTLCHGLGEFHKWSKGYVPPLEAGKSSRIFKWESQYQKIMTKIGWFRHIAKAYPEAAASSQLLSVLDTFENQAKEIFAKFQASSYQKMIRKGEAHWGLAHQDYGWSNGQMGPEGIWVIDLDGVAFDLPIRDLRKIITSTMDDMGMWDLAWIRGVIDAYHRANPLDRETFELLWIDMAFPNEFYKHVKEVVFTPVEFMNTELGPILDRVIATEANKWEVLRELEKDKAKYPEGDYTELVAAPSQPYTYRDYAKKGRRVEGGRPLERARSVSNIIRLVVGPDGKGILLQPGMEPGDVWKSKRSRSDAEPVYSKPPKKLREEKKGRRKERKRKSGEPAFALPLVAKPKKENVKEKLKEKVKGKLKEKLKEKLAKKVKPVSVKPSKKSKPAKALLPLKPKSGKASRSYGRRPTEEDIRRLRTEPARRAARKLMEAPAKPKGKKNSVQAPSSKKKKGAIGKGTFAARGRSFKKAKVKAYILAYRRSDVLREITT
;
A
#
# COMPACT_ATOMS: atom_id res chain seq x y z
N MET A 1 -30.87 -6.42 22.18
CA MET A 1 -30.03 -5.51 21.37
C MET A 1 -29.26 -4.67 22.36
N LEU A 2 -27.95 -4.85 22.43
CA LEU A 2 -27.07 -3.77 22.86
C LEU A 2 -26.59 -3.15 21.55
N ALA A 3 -26.67 -1.83 21.42
CA ALA A 3 -25.98 -1.15 20.34
C ALA A 3 -24.49 -1.20 20.64
N GLU A 4 -23.66 -1.54 19.65
CA GLU A 4 -22.29 -1.09 19.68
C GLU A 4 -22.35 0.43 19.53
N GLU A 5 -22.05 1.17 20.60
CA GLU A 5 -21.89 2.61 20.50
C GLU A 5 -20.77 2.87 19.50
N SER A 6 -21.11 3.41 18.33
CA SER A 6 -20.14 3.79 17.31
C SER A 6 -19.37 5.00 17.80
N SER A 7 -18.37 4.76 18.66
CA SER A 7 -17.39 5.76 19.06
C SER A 7 -16.85 6.43 17.79
N GLY A 8 -16.97 7.75 17.68
CA GLY A 8 -16.52 8.53 16.51
C GLY A 8 -14.99 8.54 16.30
N LEU A 9 -14.28 7.59 16.89
CA LEU A 9 -12.88 7.30 16.65
C LEU A 9 -12.70 6.83 15.21
N ASN A 10 -12.13 7.71 14.37
CA ASN A 10 -11.49 7.26 13.15
C ASN A 10 -10.35 6.31 13.53
N LEU A 11 -10.55 5.01 13.36
CA LEU A 11 -9.59 3.98 13.78
C LEU A 11 -8.26 4.03 13.01
N GLU A 12 -8.22 4.71 11.85
CA GLU A 12 -6.99 5.00 11.09
C GLU A 12 -6.26 6.26 11.59
N GLN A 13 -6.84 6.99 12.54
CA GLN A 13 -6.25 8.13 13.24
C GLN A 13 -6.16 7.88 14.76
N TYR A 14 -6.18 6.62 15.17
CA TYR A 14 -6.03 6.20 16.57
C TYR A 14 -4.92 5.16 16.77
N VAL A 15 -4.18 5.29 17.87
CA VAL A 15 -3.27 4.26 18.40
C VAL A 15 -3.46 4.16 19.92
N PRO A 16 -3.28 2.97 20.53
CA PRO A 16 -3.27 2.87 21.99
C PRO A 16 -2.17 3.75 22.61
N PRO A 17 -2.40 4.41 23.76
CA PRO A 17 -1.39 5.24 24.44
C PRO A 17 -0.09 4.50 24.75
N GLU A 18 -0.13 3.17 24.88
CA GLU A 18 1.01 2.29 25.10
C GLU A 18 1.93 2.24 23.87
N LEU A 19 1.34 2.30 22.67
CA LEU A 19 2.06 2.34 21.40
C LEU A 19 2.65 3.72 21.14
N GLU A 20 1.97 4.79 21.55
CA GLU A 20 2.51 6.15 21.50
C GLU A 20 3.67 6.35 22.49
N LYS A 21 3.53 5.88 23.74
CA LYS A 21 4.63 5.84 24.73
C LYS A 21 5.83 5.04 24.19
N LEU A 22 5.59 3.94 23.48
CA LEU A 22 6.63 3.14 22.84
C LEU A 22 7.33 3.91 21.70
N ALA A 23 6.58 4.63 20.87
CA ALA A 23 7.12 5.50 19.83
C ALA A 23 8.10 6.54 20.41
N TYR A 24 7.72 7.23 21.50
CA TYR A 24 8.62 8.16 22.21
C TYR A 24 9.88 7.49 22.80
N GLN A 25 9.83 6.22 23.22
CA GLN A 25 11.06 5.52 23.63
C GLN A 25 11.94 5.15 22.42
N VAL A 26 11.33 4.69 21.32
CA VAL A 26 12.04 4.35 20.07
C VAL A 26 12.79 5.56 19.51
N CYS A 27 12.20 6.76 19.56
CA CYS A 27 12.87 7.99 19.13
C CYS A 27 14.21 8.26 19.85
N LYS A 28 14.34 7.87 21.13
CA LYS A 28 15.58 8.07 21.91
C LYS A 28 16.78 7.29 21.37
N SER A 29 16.54 6.20 20.64
CA SER A 29 17.58 5.41 19.97
C SER A 29 18.25 6.16 18.81
N TYR A 30 17.64 7.21 18.28
CA TYR A 30 18.16 8.02 17.19
C TYR A 30 18.85 9.27 17.71
N ASN A 31 19.75 9.86 16.90
CA ASN A 31 20.43 11.11 17.23
C ASN A 31 19.57 12.31 16.84
N MET A 32 18.44 12.49 17.52
CA MET A 32 17.49 13.58 17.28
C MET A 32 16.67 13.92 18.53
N ASP A 33 16.32 15.20 18.69
CA ASP A 33 15.39 15.68 19.71
C ASP A 33 14.01 15.87 19.09
N VAL A 34 13.03 15.07 19.52
CA VAL A 34 11.63 15.17 19.04
C VAL A 34 10.88 16.24 19.85
N ARG A 35 10.35 17.24 19.15
CA ARG A 35 9.60 18.38 19.73
C ARG A 35 8.09 18.25 19.58
N GLY A 36 7.65 17.48 18.58
CA GLY A 36 6.25 17.18 18.32
C GLY A 36 6.12 15.85 17.57
N MET A 37 5.01 15.16 17.77
CA MET A 37 4.68 13.90 17.10
C MET A 37 3.19 13.89 16.75
N THR A 38 2.87 13.68 15.48
CA THR A 38 1.51 13.66 14.95
C THR A 38 1.27 12.34 14.24
N LEU A 39 0.30 11.56 14.69
CA LEU A 39 -0.13 10.35 13.97
C LEU A 39 -0.73 10.76 12.62
N ILE A 40 -0.22 10.19 11.53
CA ILE A 40 -0.69 10.44 10.17
C ILE A 40 -1.65 9.34 9.72
N THR A 41 -1.31 8.09 10.01
CA THR A 41 -2.17 6.93 9.77
C THR A 41 -1.78 5.77 10.68
N SER A 42 -2.77 5.05 11.19
CA SER A 42 -2.64 3.70 11.71
C SER A 42 -3.36 2.71 10.79
N LYS A 43 -2.80 1.51 10.68
CA LYS A 43 -3.37 0.36 9.97
C LYS A 43 -3.77 -0.68 11.03
N PRO A 44 -4.89 -0.49 11.75
CA PRO A 44 -5.23 -1.28 12.94
C PRO A 44 -5.41 -2.77 12.64
N ASP A 45 -5.91 -3.11 11.45
CA ASP A 45 -6.08 -4.49 10.96
C ASP A 45 -4.75 -5.25 10.76
N LYS A 46 -3.66 -4.52 10.44
CA LYS A 46 -2.31 -5.05 10.19
C LYS A 46 -1.37 -4.83 11.38
N GLY A 47 -1.71 -3.93 12.29
CA GLY A 47 -0.87 -3.50 13.40
C GLY A 47 0.39 -2.76 12.94
N GLY A 48 0.24 -1.73 12.11
CA GLY A 48 1.30 -0.77 11.74
C GLY A 48 0.81 0.67 11.88
N ALA A 49 1.71 1.65 11.95
CA ALA A 49 1.37 3.08 12.03
C ALA A 49 2.52 3.98 11.58
N ILE A 50 2.19 5.21 11.19
CA ILE A 50 3.11 6.26 10.71
C ILE A 50 2.82 7.56 11.48
N TRP A 51 3.87 8.17 12.03
CA TRP A 51 3.83 9.50 12.65
C TRP A 51 4.77 10.45 11.91
N ARG A 52 4.32 11.68 11.69
CA ARG A 52 5.18 12.83 11.36
C ARG A 52 5.78 13.32 12.68
N ILE A 53 7.10 13.44 12.75
CA ILE A 53 7.81 13.97 13.93
C ILE A 53 8.61 15.22 13.57
N ASP A 54 8.49 16.26 14.37
CA ASP A 54 9.25 17.50 14.24
C ASP A 54 10.50 17.42 15.12
N THR A 55 11.69 17.53 14.51
CA THR A 55 12.96 17.31 15.20
C THR A 55 13.94 18.49 15.07
N ASN A 56 14.98 18.48 15.91
CA ASN A 56 16.15 19.35 15.73
C ASN A 56 16.89 19.16 14.38
N HIS A 57 16.62 18.08 13.64
CA HIS A 57 17.14 17.79 12.29
C HIS A 57 16.03 17.85 11.20
N GLY A 58 15.00 18.67 11.41
CA GLY A 58 13.86 18.85 10.49
C GLY A 58 12.73 17.84 10.71
N THR A 59 11.72 17.86 9.82
CA THR A 59 10.64 16.86 9.83
C THR A 59 11.21 15.47 9.51
N ARG A 60 10.72 14.42 10.19
CA ARG A 60 11.01 13.02 9.89
C ARG A 60 9.73 12.18 9.94
N SER A 61 9.76 11.00 9.31
CA SER A 61 8.70 10.00 9.41
C SER A 61 9.13 8.89 10.37
N LEU A 62 8.39 8.66 11.44
CA LEU A 62 8.54 7.48 12.31
C LEU A 62 7.50 6.44 11.89
N LYS A 63 7.91 5.19 11.71
CA LYS A 63 7.02 4.11 11.27
C LYS A 63 7.21 2.83 12.08
N VAL A 64 6.11 2.25 12.56
CA VAL A 64 6.07 0.87 13.04
C VAL A 64 5.58 -0.06 11.94
N LEU A 65 6.46 -0.96 11.51
CA LEU A 65 6.28 -1.83 10.36
C LEU A 65 5.36 -3.01 10.72
N HIS A 66 4.38 -3.27 9.87
CA HIS A 66 3.25 -4.11 10.24
C HIS A 66 3.55 -5.62 10.34
N ARG A 67 4.67 -6.08 9.76
CA ARG A 67 5.08 -7.50 9.79
C ARG A 67 5.97 -7.84 10.99
N THR A 68 6.32 -9.11 11.15
CA THR A 68 7.28 -9.56 12.18
C THR A 68 8.68 -8.98 11.90
N PRO A 69 9.56 -8.79 12.90
CA PRO A 69 10.81 -8.06 12.69
C PRO A 69 11.72 -8.62 11.60
N ALA A 70 11.92 -9.95 11.55
CA ALA A 70 12.67 -10.59 10.48
C ALA A 70 12.02 -10.37 9.10
N ARG A 71 10.68 -10.33 9.00
CA ARG A 71 9.99 -10.07 7.75
C ARG A 71 10.11 -8.61 7.31
N SER A 72 9.98 -7.68 8.25
CA SER A 72 10.14 -6.24 8.01
C SER A 72 11.59 -5.88 7.64
N LEU A 73 12.58 -6.61 8.14
CA LEU A 73 13.99 -6.39 7.79
C LEU A 73 14.28 -6.58 6.28
N PHE A 74 13.45 -7.36 5.57
CA PHE A 74 13.53 -7.45 4.10
C PHE A 74 13.18 -6.10 3.44
N SER A 75 12.06 -5.48 3.80
CA SER A 75 11.68 -4.18 3.21
C SER A 75 12.61 -3.05 3.64
N VAL A 76 13.14 -3.09 4.88
CA VAL A 76 14.14 -2.12 5.37
C VAL A 76 15.46 -2.23 4.60
N GLY A 77 16.01 -3.45 4.46
CA GLY A 77 17.24 -3.66 3.70
C GLY A 77 17.07 -3.36 2.20
N ALA A 78 15.88 -3.61 1.64
CA ALA A 78 15.54 -3.24 0.27
C ALA A 78 15.53 -1.71 0.09
N GLN A 79 14.91 -0.99 1.02
CA GLN A 79 14.86 0.48 1.01
C GLN A 79 16.28 1.09 1.11
N GLU A 80 17.13 0.58 2.02
CA GLU A 80 18.53 0.99 2.06
C GLU A 80 19.29 0.71 0.76
N TYR A 81 19.04 -0.45 0.13
CA TYR A 81 19.72 -0.84 -1.10
C TYR A 81 19.36 0.10 -2.25
N VAL A 82 18.07 0.31 -2.52
CA VAL A 82 17.65 1.13 -3.66
C VAL A 82 18.04 2.60 -3.49
N VAL A 83 18.03 3.13 -2.26
CA VAL A 83 18.56 4.48 -1.98
C VAL A 83 20.06 4.57 -2.27
N LYS A 84 20.84 3.54 -1.89
CA LYS A 84 22.28 3.46 -2.23
C LYS A 84 22.55 3.30 -3.74
N GLN A 85 21.60 2.79 -4.52
CA GLN A 85 21.66 2.78 -5.99
C GLN A 85 21.22 4.11 -6.64
N GLY A 86 20.64 5.05 -5.89
CA GLY A 86 20.13 6.33 -6.42
C GLY A 86 18.63 6.35 -6.74
N ALA A 87 17.84 5.40 -6.24
CA ALA A 87 16.38 5.46 -6.33
C ALA A 87 15.82 6.57 -5.43
N ARG A 88 14.85 7.33 -5.97
CA ARG A 88 14.05 8.33 -5.23
C ARG A 88 13.09 7.62 -4.27
N VAL A 89 13.59 7.28 -3.09
CA VAL A 89 12.88 6.66 -1.97
C VAL A 89 13.36 7.36 -0.70
N PRO A 90 12.51 7.66 0.29
CA PRO A 90 12.94 8.31 1.53
C PRO A 90 14.09 7.54 2.21
N GLY A 91 15.18 8.24 2.55
CA GLY A 91 16.34 7.63 3.19
C GLY A 91 16.01 7.15 4.60
N ILE A 92 16.59 6.02 5.00
CA ILE A 92 16.49 5.53 6.38
C ILE A 92 17.54 6.25 7.24
N ILE A 93 17.10 6.78 8.37
CA ILE A 93 17.95 7.46 9.34
C ILE A 93 18.47 6.42 10.32
N LEU A 94 19.79 6.40 10.54
CA LEU A 94 20.41 5.43 11.43
C LEU A 94 20.26 5.81 12.92
N THR A 95 20.21 4.79 13.77
CA THR A 95 20.27 4.94 15.23
C THR A 95 21.66 5.39 15.70
N LYS A 96 21.78 5.78 16.97
CA LYS A 96 23.07 6.10 17.64
C LYS A 96 24.08 4.95 17.60
N ASP A 97 23.60 3.71 17.52
CA ASP A 97 24.41 2.49 17.36
C ASP A 97 24.48 1.99 15.90
N GLY A 98 24.24 2.88 14.92
CA GLY A 98 24.51 2.66 13.49
C GLY A 98 23.51 1.74 12.77
N LYS A 99 22.36 1.42 13.36
CA LYS A 99 21.38 0.48 12.81
C LYS A 99 20.28 1.19 12.04
N ASN A 100 19.77 0.51 11.01
CA ASN A 100 18.67 0.97 10.17
C ASN A 100 17.29 0.89 10.83
N SER A 101 17.18 0.31 12.04
CA SER A 101 15.89 -0.01 12.66
C SER A 101 16.01 -0.35 14.16
N VAL A 102 14.89 -0.26 14.87
CA VAL A 102 14.74 -0.61 16.30
C VAL A 102 13.68 -1.70 16.46
N VAL A 103 13.95 -2.71 17.30
CA VAL A 103 12.96 -3.75 17.65
C VAL A 103 12.27 -3.37 18.96
N ALA A 104 10.98 -3.06 18.87
CA ALA A 104 10.21 -2.50 19.98
C ALA A 104 8.77 -3.03 19.96
N GLY A 105 8.28 -3.52 21.10
CA GLY A 105 6.94 -4.11 21.23
C GLY A 105 6.72 -5.35 20.34
N GLY A 106 7.78 -6.08 20.00
CA GLY A 106 7.72 -7.22 19.06
C GLY A 106 7.58 -6.84 17.57
N LYS A 107 7.59 -5.54 17.25
CA LYS A 107 7.56 -4.99 15.88
C LYS A 107 8.92 -4.36 15.52
N LEU A 108 9.13 -4.10 14.23
CA LEU A 108 10.29 -3.35 13.75
C LEU A 108 9.89 -1.90 13.48
N TRP A 109 10.73 -0.96 13.87
CA TRP A 109 10.52 0.47 13.72
C TRP A 109 11.64 1.10 12.92
N ILE A 110 11.31 2.07 12.07
CA ILE A 110 12.27 2.87 11.30
C ILE A 110 11.95 4.35 11.43
N VAL A 111 12.97 5.18 11.26
CA VAL A 111 12.83 6.61 10.98
C VAL A 111 13.33 6.87 9.57
N THR A 112 12.60 7.65 8.78
CA THR A 112 13.00 8.05 7.43
C THR A 112 12.95 9.57 7.27
N ASP A 113 13.54 10.07 6.17
CA ASP A 113 13.24 11.41 5.67
C ASP A 113 11.72 11.62 5.56
N TRP A 114 11.29 12.86 5.81
CA TRP A 114 9.98 13.37 5.45
C TRP A 114 10.18 14.45 4.39
N ILE A 115 9.43 14.35 3.30
CA ILE A 115 9.65 15.15 2.09
C ILE A 115 8.39 15.99 1.87
N ASP A 116 8.37 17.21 2.41
CA ASP A 116 7.21 18.12 2.41
C ASP A 116 6.78 18.60 1.01
N THR A 117 7.57 18.29 -0.03
CA THR A 117 7.30 18.63 -1.45
C THR A 117 6.66 17.50 -2.26
N LEU A 118 6.36 16.34 -1.66
CA LEU A 118 5.67 15.27 -2.38
C LEU A 118 4.21 15.62 -2.67
N THR A 119 3.79 15.36 -3.90
CA THR A 119 2.43 15.66 -4.40
C THR A 119 1.86 14.46 -5.16
N PRO A 120 0.56 14.13 -5.01
CA PRO A 120 -0.07 13.09 -5.82
C PRO A 120 -0.01 13.42 -7.31
N VAL A 121 0.27 12.42 -8.13
CA VAL A 121 0.19 12.54 -9.59
C VAL A 121 -1.28 12.48 -10.01
N ALA A 122 -1.67 13.27 -11.01
CA ALA A 122 -3.01 13.21 -11.56
C ALA A 122 -3.27 11.84 -12.23
N LYS A 123 -4.49 11.30 -12.02
CA LYS A 123 -4.84 9.88 -12.25
C LYS A 123 -5.40 9.57 -13.65
N ILE A 124 -5.99 10.57 -14.31
CA ILE A 124 -6.88 10.38 -15.45
C ILE A 124 -6.24 10.87 -16.76
N ASP A 125 -5.28 11.78 -16.67
CA ASP A 125 -4.46 12.25 -17.77
C ASP A 125 -3.35 11.25 -18.12
N LEU A 126 -3.03 11.15 -19.40
CA LEU A 126 -1.97 10.27 -19.87
C LEU A 126 -0.58 10.75 -19.43
N GLU A 127 -0.35 12.06 -19.30
CA GLU A 127 0.93 12.62 -18.88
C GLU A 127 1.28 12.22 -17.43
N GLY A 128 0.34 12.39 -16.50
CA GLY A 128 0.45 11.88 -15.13
C GLY A 128 0.66 10.36 -15.08
N ALA A 129 -0.13 9.59 -15.83
CA ALA A 129 0.01 8.14 -15.91
C ALA A 129 1.38 7.68 -16.43
N GLN A 130 1.89 8.32 -17.50
CA GLN A 130 3.21 8.06 -18.05
C GLN A 130 4.31 8.42 -17.06
N THR A 131 4.18 9.56 -16.37
CA THR A 131 5.15 10.02 -15.38
C THR A 131 5.23 9.05 -14.20
N LEU A 132 4.08 8.58 -13.70
CA LEU A 132 4.00 7.56 -12.65
C LEU A 132 4.64 6.23 -13.10
N CYS A 133 4.39 5.78 -14.33
CA CYS A 133 4.91 4.52 -14.85
C CYS A 133 6.40 4.57 -15.20
N HIS A 134 6.93 5.73 -15.60
CA HIS A 134 8.38 5.96 -15.71
C HIS A 134 9.06 5.84 -14.36
N GLY A 135 8.51 6.48 -13.32
CA GLY A 135 8.97 6.37 -11.94
C GLY A 135 8.99 4.93 -11.40
N LEU A 136 7.96 4.15 -11.75
CA LEU A 136 7.91 2.71 -11.45
C LEU A 136 9.04 1.93 -12.14
N GLY A 137 9.31 2.25 -13.41
CA GLY A 137 10.44 1.67 -14.15
C GLY A 137 11.79 2.00 -13.49
N GLU A 138 12.02 3.25 -13.10
CA GLU A 138 13.24 3.66 -12.41
C GLU A 138 13.43 2.91 -11.08
N PHE A 139 12.38 2.82 -10.26
CA PHE A 139 12.40 2.03 -9.02
C PHE A 139 12.73 0.55 -9.27
N HIS A 140 12.09 -0.08 -10.27
CA HIS A 140 12.38 -1.47 -10.63
C HIS A 140 13.81 -1.66 -11.14
N LYS A 141 14.32 -0.75 -11.98
CA LYS A 141 15.71 -0.76 -12.45
C LYS A 141 16.71 -0.71 -11.29
N TRP A 142 16.53 0.21 -10.35
CA TRP A 142 17.40 0.35 -9.17
C TRP A 142 17.24 -0.76 -8.12
N SER A 143 16.21 -1.60 -8.22
CA SER A 143 16.00 -2.77 -7.35
C SER A 143 16.73 -4.04 -7.82
N LYS A 144 17.21 -4.06 -9.06
CA LYS A 144 18.02 -5.17 -9.61
C LYS A 144 19.34 -5.25 -8.85
N GLY A 145 19.80 -6.46 -8.55
CA GLY A 145 20.99 -6.74 -7.74
C GLY A 145 20.74 -6.81 -6.23
N TYR A 146 19.52 -6.56 -5.74
CA TYR A 146 19.24 -6.60 -4.30
C TYR A 146 19.45 -7.99 -3.68
N VAL A 147 20.25 -8.05 -2.61
CA VAL A 147 20.43 -9.22 -1.74
C VAL A 147 19.99 -8.85 -0.32
N PRO A 148 19.07 -9.61 0.32
CA PRO A 148 18.58 -9.27 1.64
C PRO A 148 19.56 -9.63 2.77
N PRO A 149 19.49 -8.94 3.93
CA PRO A 149 20.25 -9.30 5.13
C PRO A 149 20.04 -10.76 5.54
N LEU A 150 21.06 -11.38 6.15
CA LEU A 150 21.06 -12.81 6.50
C LEU A 150 19.92 -13.20 7.46
N GLU A 151 19.50 -12.27 8.30
CA GLU A 151 18.45 -12.40 9.31
C GLU A 151 17.04 -12.14 8.74
N ALA A 152 16.93 -11.70 7.47
CA ALA A 152 15.68 -11.26 6.87
C ALA A 152 14.83 -12.43 6.32
N GLY A 153 13.52 -12.37 6.57
CA GLY A 153 12.53 -13.33 6.11
C GLY A 153 12.19 -13.14 4.62
N LYS A 154 12.98 -13.77 3.75
CA LYS A 154 12.94 -13.75 2.27
C LYS A 154 11.54 -13.49 1.65
N SER A 155 11.39 -12.38 0.94
CA SER A 155 10.16 -12.00 0.24
C SER A 155 10.21 -12.36 -1.24
N SER A 156 9.48 -13.41 -1.61
CA SER A 156 9.48 -13.93 -2.98
C SER A 156 8.09 -14.35 -3.44
N ARG A 157 7.74 -13.93 -4.64
CA ARG A 157 6.50 -14.24 -5.38
C ARG A 157 6.79 -14.72 -6.81
N ILE A 158 7.99 -14.45 -7.36
CA ILE A 158 8.39 -14.81 -8.73
C ILE A 158 8.08 -16.27 -9.07
N PHE A 159 8.41 -17.22 -8.20
CA PHE A 159 8.21 -18.66 -8.42
C PHE A 159 6.75 -19.15 -8.24
N LYS A 160 5.76 -18.27 -8.12
CA LYS A 160 4.41 -18.63 -7.66
C LYS A 160 3.30 -18.38 -8.68
N TRP A 161 3.58 -17.81 -9.86
CA TRP A 161 2.56 -17.36 -10.82
C TRP A 161 1.62 -18.48 -11.25
N GLU A 162 2.17 -19.60 -11.70
CA GLU A 162 1.40 -20.80 -12.07
C GLU A 162 0.42 -21.21 -10.96
N SER A 163 0.94 -21.32 -9.74
CA SER A 163 0.16 -21.67 -8.56
C SER A 163 -0.88 -20.60 -8.17
N GLN A 164 -0.72 -19.35 -8.62
CA GLN A 164 -1.69 -18.28 -8.39
C GLN A 164 -2.83 -18.35 -9.41
N TYR A 165 -2.53 -18.55 -10.69
CA TYR A 165 -3.53 -18.74 -11.73
C TYR A 165 -4.41 -19.97 -11.45
N GLN A 166 -3.81 -21.12 -11.15
CA GLN A 166 -4.54 -22.31 -10.68
C GLN A 166 -5.47 -22.00 -9.49
N LYS A 167 -4.96 -21.27 -8.47
CA LYS A 167 -5.76 -20.86 -7.30
C LYS A 167 -6.88 -19.86 -7.63
N ILE A 168 -6.80 -19.13 -8.74
CA ILE A 168 -7.89 -18.25 -9.21
C ILE A 168 -8.91 -19.08 -9.97
N MET A 169 -8.48 -19.92 -10.91
CA MET A 169 -9.35 -20.86 -11.65
C MET A 169 -10.21 -21.71 -10.71
N THR A 170 -9.60 -22.35 -9.69
CA THR A 170 -10.35 -23.13 -8.69
C THR A 170 -11.40 -22.30 -7.94
N LYS A 171 -11.13 -21.02 -7.67
CA LYS A 171 -12.06 -20.13 -6.96
C LYS A 171 -13.18 -19.59 -7.84
N ILE A 172 -12.91 -19.37 -9.13
CA ILE A 172 -13.96 -19.04 -10.11
C ILE A 172 -14.96 -20.20 -10.15
N GLY A 173 -14.48 -21.44 -10.22
CA GLY A 173 -15.34 -22.63 -10.10
C GLY A 173 -16.19 -22.67 -8.81
N TRP A 174 -15.66 -22.21 -7.67
CA TRP A 174 -16.46 -22.11 -6.43
C TRP A 174 -17.67 -21.17 -6.55
N PHE A 175 -17.59 -20.10 -7.35
CA PHE A 175 -18.70 -19.16 -7.55
C PHE A 175 -19.94 -19.89 -8.14
N ARG A 176 -19.72 -20.83 -9.05
CA ARG A 176 -20.76 -21.67 -9.66
C ARG A 176 -21.54 -22.49 -8.63
N HIS A 177 -20.81 -23.09 -7.68
CA HIS A 177 -21.41 -23.85 -6.58
C HIS A 177 -22.16 -22.95 -5.59
N ILE A 178 -21.65 -21.75 -5.32
CA ILE A 178 -22.28 -20.81 -4.38
C ILE A 178 -23.58 -20.23 -4.96
N ALA A 179 -23.60 -19.85 -6.25
CA ALA A 179 -24.81 -19.40 -6.93
C ALA A 179 -25.89 -20.49 -6.95
N LYS A 180 -25.53 -21.73 -7.30
CA LYS A 180 -26.45 -22.90 -7.24
C LYS A 180 -26.93 -23.23 -5.82
N ALA A 181 -26.18 -22.86 -4.78
CA ALA A 181 -26.60 -23.03 -3.38
C ALA A 181 -27.52 -21.92 -2.85
N TYR A 182 -27.64 -20.80 -3.59
CA TYR A 182 -28.49 -19.65 -3.24
C TYR A 182 -29.25 -19.14 -4.48
N PRO A 183 -30.12 -19.95 -5.11
CA PRO A 183 -30.83 -19.57 -6.33
C PRO A 183 -31.70 -18.31 -6.16
N GLU A 184 -32.27 -18.11 -4.97
CA GLU A 184 -33.12 -16.96 -4.61
C GLU A 184 -32.37 -15.63 -4.44
N ALA A 185 -31.04 -15.57 -4.59
CA ALA A 185 -30.29 -14.32 -4.51
C ALA A 185 -30.26 -13.63 -5.88
N ALA A 186 -30.52 -12.31 -5.92
CA ALA A 186 -30.84 -11.56 -7.12
C ALA A 186 -29.83 -11.74 -8.27
N ALA A 187 -28.53 -11.73 -7.98
CA ALA A 187 -27.47 -11.88 -8.97
C ALA A 187 -27.04 -13.35 -9.23
N SER A 188 -27.66 -14.37 -8.62
CA SER A 188 -27.23 -15.78 -8.79
C SER A 188 -27.39 -16.30 -10.22
N SER A 189 -28.48 -15.95 -10.90
CA SER A 189 -28.71 -16.32 -12.31
C SER A 189 -27.72 -15.60 -13.25
N GLN A 190 -27.49 -14.31 -13.02
CA GLN A 190 -26.52 -13.48 -13.76
C GLN A 190 -25.08 -13.96 -13.55
N LEU A 191 -24.71 -14.34 -12.32
CA LEU A 191 -23.41 -14.93 -12.04
C LEU A 191 -23.23 -16.26 -12.78
N LEU A 192 -24.26 -17.10 -12.84
CA LEU A 192 -24.21 -18.37 -13.57
C LEU A 192 -24.07 -18.16 -15.09
N SER A 193 -24.69 -17.13 -15.68
CA SER A 193 -24.63 -16.89 -17.13
C SER A 193 -23.27 -16.40 -17.64
N VAL A 194 -22.41 -15.85 -16.78
CA VAL A 194 -21.07 -15.36 -17.17
C VAL A 194 -19.92 -16.32 -16.85
N LEU A 195 -20.15 -17.31 -15.97
CA LEU A 195 -19.07 -18.12 -15.43
C LEU A 195 -18.37 -18.99 -16.48
N ASP A 196 -19.10 -19.51 -17.47
CA ASP A 196 -18.51 -20.32 -18.54
C ASP A 196 -17.46 -19.53 -19.34
N THR A 197 -17.76 -18.26 -19.65
CA THR A 197 -16.85 -17.33 -20.34
C THR A 197 -15.56 -17.12 -19.54
N PHE A 198 -15.67 -16.73 -18.27
CA PHE A 198 -14.50 -16.44 -17.44
C PHE A 198 -13.72 -17.69 -17.02
N GLU A 199 -14.36 -18.85 -16.89
CA GLU A 199 -13.66 -20.13 -16.70
C GLU A 199 -12.87 -20.55 -17.93
N ASN A 200 -13.41 -20.36 -19.14
CA ASN A 200 -12.73 -20.72 -20.39
C ASN A 200 -11.56 -19.78 -20.71
N GLN A 201 -11.77 -18.46 -20.61
CA GLN A 201 -10.69 -17.46 -20.69
C GLN A 201 -9.54 -17.77 -19.72
N ALA A 202 -9.86 -18.19 -18.48
CA ALA A 202 -8.84 -18.54 -17.50
C ALA A 202 -8.04 -19.80 -17.90
N LYS A 203 -8.67 -20.80 -18.52
CA LYS A 203 -7.99 -22.00 -19.06
C LYS A 203 -7.09 -21.64 -20.25
N GLU A 204 -7.61 -20.89 -21.22
CA GLU A 204 -6.90 -20.50 -22.45
C GLU A 204 -5.66 -19.66 -22.15
N ILE A 205 -5.80 -18.65 -21.29
CA ILE A 205 -4.66 -17.79 -20.90
C ILE A 205 -3.69 -18.53 -19.96
N PHE A 206 -4.17 -19.49 -19.15
CA PHE A 206 -3.27 -20.38 -18.40
C PHE A 206 -2.45 -21.29 -19.32
N ALA A 207 -3.04 -21.80 -20.41
CA ALA A 207 -2.30 -22.56 -21.43
C ALA A 207 -1.26 -21.69 -22.16
N LYS A 208 -1.62 -20.46 -22.58
CA LYS A 208 -0.64 -19.48 -23.11
C LYS A 208 0.50 -19.22 -22.10
N PHE A 209 0.18 -19.09 -20.82
CA PHE A 209 1.19 -18.93 -19.75
C PHE A 209 2.10 -20.16 -19.62
N GLN A 210 1.58 -21.39 -19.65
CA GLN A 210 2.39 -22.60 -19.55
C GLN A 210 3.33 -22.79 -20.76
N ALA A 211 2.92 -22.34 -21.96
CA ALA A 211 3.77 -22.34 -23.15
C ALA A 211 4.82 -21.21 -23.19
N SER A 212 4.73 -20.22 -22.30
CA SER A 212 5.59 -19.02 -22.30
C SER A 212 7.00 -19.25 -21.75
N SER A 213 7.90 -18.30 -22.00
CA SER A 213 9.28 -18.30 -21.47
C SER A 213 9.40 -18.18 -19.95
N TYR A 214 8.31 -18.02 -19.17
CA TYR A 214 8.34 -17.85 -17.71
C TYR A 214 9.26 -18.87 -16.99
N GLN A 215 9.17 -20.16 -17.32
CA GLN A 215 9.96 -21.23 -16.67
C GLN A 215 11.47 -21.17 -17.02
N LYS A 216 11.87 -20.39 -18.04
CA LYS A 216 13.26 -20.02 -18.34
C LYS A 216 13.63 -18.72 -17.63
N MET A 217 12.78 -17.69 -17.74
CA MET A 217 12.97 -16.35 -17.17
C MET A 217 13.27 -16.38 -15.66
N ILE A 218 12.51 -17.17 -14.88
CA ILE A 218 12.73 -17.28 -13.43
C ILE A 218 14.08 -17.91 -13.04
N ARG A 219 14.81 -18.55 -13.97
CA ARG A 219 16.13 -19.16 -13.72
C ARG A 219 17.25 -18.12 -13.62
N LYS A 220 17.12 -16.95 -14.26
CA LYS A 220 18.03 -15.80 -14.05
C LYS A 220 18.03 -15.32 -12.59
N GLY A 221 17.03 -15.71 -11.79
CA GLY A 221 17.03 -15.57 -10.34
C GLY A 221 16.49 -14.24 -9.81
N GLU A 222 16.24 -14.21 -8.50
CA GLU A 222 15.52 -13.11 -7.83
C GLU A 222 16.26 -11.77 -7.90
N ALA A 223 17.59 -11.78 -7.74
CA ALA A 223 18.39 -10.55 -7.81
C ALA A 223 18.41 -9.94 -9.22
N HIS A 224 18.37 -10.76 -10.29
CA HIS A 224 18.31 -10.28 -11.67
C HIS A 224 17.00 -9.52 -11.95
N TRP A 225 15.87 -10.07 -11.46
CA TRP A 225 14.55 -9.46 -11.63
C TRP A 225 14.32 -8.25 -10.71
N GLY A 226 14.92 -8.25 -9.53
CA GLY A 226 14.73 -7.20 -8.54
C GLY A 226 13.36 -7.29 -7.86
N LEU A 227 12.88 -6.15 -7.36
CA LEU A 227 11.68 -6.04 -6.54
C LEU A 227 10.51 -5.48 -7.32
N ALA A 228 9.36 -6.12 -7.17
CA ALA A 228 8.06 -5.48 -7.36
C ALA A 228 7.64 -4.82 -6.03
N HIS A 229 7.02 -3.64 -6.13
CA HIS A 229 6.43 -2.93 -4.99
C HIS A 229 5.24 -3.69 -4.38
N GLN A 230 4.53 -4.47 -5.21
CA GLN A 230 3.31 -5.24 -4.90
C GLN A 230 2.08 -4.42 -4.55
N ASP A 231 2.24 -3.16 -4.14
CA ASP A 231 1.18 -2.22 -3.81
C ASP A 231 1.47 -0.83 -4.38
N TYR A 232 1.97 -0.78 -5.62
CA TYR A 232 2.18 0.51 -6.32
C TYR A 232 0.85 1.13 -6.77
N GLY A 233 0.80 2.47 -6.79
CA GLY A 233 -0.41 3.24 -7.06
C GLY A 233 -0.19 4.73 -6.84
N TRP A 234 -1.21 5.52 -7.20
CA TRP A 234 -1.23 6.99 -7.16
C TRP A 234 -0.93 7.64 -5.79
N SER A 235 -1.10 6.90 -4.70
CA SER A 235 -0.71 7.31 -3.35
C SER A 235 0.75 7.00 -2.99
N ASN A 236 1.34 6.01 -3.65
CA ASN A 236 2.61 5.38 -3.26
C ASN A 236 3.76 5.70 -4.24
N GLY A 237 3.44 6.18 -5.44
CA GLY A 237 4.34 6.97 -6.29
C GLY A 237 3.85 8.41 -6.33
N GLN A 238 4.65 9.35 -5.82
CA GLN A 238 4.29 10.78 -5.73
C GLN A 238 5.33 11.65 -6.44
N MET A 239 4.91 12.73 -7.08
CA MET A 239 5.82 13.69 -7.71
C MET A 239 6.57 14.49 -6.64
N GLY A 240 7.89 14.60 -6.79
CA GLY A 240 8.76 15.37 -5.92
C GLY A 240 9.98 15.92 -6.67
N PRO A 241 11.04 16.30 -5.95
CA PRO A 241 12.30 16.73 -6.57
C PRO A 241 12.85 15.65 -7.51
N GLU A 242 13.21 16.05 -8.73
CA GLU A 242 13.83 15.17 -9.74
C GLU A 242 12.98 13.96 -10.18
N GLY A 243 11.65 14.02 -9.98
CA GLY A 243 10.68 13.06 -10.53
C GLY A 243 9.87 12.33 -9.46
N ILE A 244 9.39 11.14 -9.79
CA ILE A 244 8.55 10.33 -8.89
C ILE A 244 9.38 9.71 -7.76
N TRP A 245 8.92 9.89 -6.53
CA TRP A 245 9.39 9.22 -5.32
C TRP A 245 8.47 8.06 -4.95
N VAL A 246 9.04 6.95 -4.49
CA VAL A 246 8.29 5.73 -4.09
C VAL A 246 8.28 5.56 -2.57
N ILE A 247 7.11 5.30 -2.00
CA ILE A 247 6.86 5.19 -0.56
C ILE A 247 6.03 3.94 -0.19
N ASP A 248 6.08 3.57 1.09
CA ASP A 248 5.43 2.38 1.68
C ASP A 248 5.92 1.01 1.16
N LEU A 249 7.25 0.85 1.10
CA LEU A 249 7.94 -0.38 0.67
C LEU A 249 7.70 -1.61 1.58
N ASP A 250 6.81 -1.58 2.58
CA ASP A 250 6.46 -2.74 3.44
C ASP A 250 5.99 -3.97 2.64
N GLY A 251 5.47 -3.74 1.43
CA GLY A 251 4.90 -4.76 0.55
C GLY A 251 5.91 -5.55 -0.31
N VAL A 252 7.14 -5.04 -0.46
CA VAL A 252 8.05 -5.47 -1.55
C VAL A 252 8.35 -6.97 -1.56
N ALA A 253 8.51 -7.51 -2.77
CA ALA A 253 8.90 -8.90 -2.98
C ALA A 253 9.67 -9.06 -4.31
N PHE A 254 10.58 -10.03 -4.34
CA PHE A 254 11.12 -10.54 -5.60
C PHE A 254 9.99 -11.13 -6.44
N ASP A 255 9.75 -10.55 -7.60
CA ASP A 255 8.68 -10.89 -8.55
C ASP A 255 9.08 -10.40 -9.95
N LEU A 256 8.34 -10.76 -11.00
CA LEU A 256 8.51 -10.08 -12.29
C LEU A 256 7.97 -8.64 -12.16
N PRO A 257 8.79 -7.56 -12.33
CA PRO A 257 8.36 -6.23 -11.92
C PRO A 257 7.21 -5.63 -12.75
N ILE A 258 7.00 -6.13 -13.97
CA ILE A 258 5.80 -5.88 -14.80
C ILE A 258 4.48 -6.12 -14.07
N ARG A 259 4.46 -6.89 -12.98
CA ARG A 259 3.26 -7.14 -12.18
C ARG A 259 2.63 -5.85 -11.65
N ASP A 260 3.43 -4.87 -11.22
CA ASP A 260 2.88 -3.59 -10.73
C ASP A 260 2.44 -2.69 -11.89
N LEU A 261 3.15 -2.70 -13.03
CA LEU A 261 2.69 -2.02 -14.26
C LEU A 261 1.33 -2.57 -14.71
N ARG A 262 1.17 -3.90 -14.72
CA ARG A 262 -0.11 -4.57 -14.99
C ARG A 262 -1.20 -4.08 -14.04
N LYS A 263 -0.92 -3.99 -12.73
CA LYS A 263 -1.90 -3.51 -11.73
C LYS A 263 -2.32 -2.07 -11.99
N ILE A 264 -1.40 -1.17 -12.36
CA ILE A 264 -1.74 0.22 -12.74
C ILE A 264 -2.65 0.22 -13.97
N ILE A 265 -2.32 -0.57 -15.00
CA ILE A 265 -3.12 -0.68 -16.22
C ILE A 265 -4.52 -1.22 -15.90
N THR A 266 -4.64 -2.43 -15.35
CA THR A 266 -5.94 -3.09 -15.19
C THR A 266 -6.86 -2.36 -14.21
N SER A 267 -6.32 -1.73 -13.16
CA SER A 267 -7.13 -0.88 -12.28
C SER A 267 -7.58 0.42 -12.93
N THR A 268 -6.75 1.07 -13.75
CA THR A 268 -7.16 2.33 -14.41
C THR A 268 -8.20 2.08 -15.50
N MET A 269 -8.11 0.97 -16.25
CA MET A 269 -9.16 0.61 -17.23
C MET A 269 -10.48 0.17 -16.55
N ASP A 270 -10.41 -0.48 -15.38
CA ASP A 270 -11.56 -0.84 -14.52
C ASP A 270 -12.25 0.41 -13.90
N ASP A 271 -11.47 1.45 -13.58
CA ASP A 271 -11.97 2.75 -13.11
C ASP A 271 -12.51 3.63 -14.25
N MET A 272 -11.94 3.54 -15.47
CA MET A 272 -12.43 4.23 -16.67
C MET A 272 -13.66 3.54 -17.30
N GLY A 273 -13.92 2.27 -16.96
CA GLY A 273 -15.03 1.48 -17.50
C GLY A 273 -14.84 1.02 -18.96
N MET A 274 -13.68 1.26 -19.55
CA MET A 274 -13.29 0.82 -20.89
C MET A 274 -11.76 0.78 -21.01
N TRP A 275 -11.26 -0.10 -21.88
CA TRP A 275 -9.84 -0.19 -22.23
C TRP A 275 -9.50 0.84 -23.31
N ASP A 276 -8.45 1.63 -23.09
CA ASP A 276 -7.90 2.60 -24.05
C ASP A 276 -6.51 2.14 -24.52
N LEU A 277 -6.41 1.75 -25.79
CA LEU A 277 -5.18 1.26 -26.41
C LEU A 277 -4.07 2.33 -26.50
N ALA A 278 -4.43 3.61 -26.67
CA ALA A 278 -3.46 4.70 -26.74
C ALA A 278 -2.90 5.01 -25.34
N TRP A 279 -3.75 5.01 -24.32
CA TRP A 279 -3.34 5.15 -22.92
C TRP A 279 -2.44 4.00 -22.49
N ILE A 280 -2.83 2.74 -22.77
CA ILE A 280 -2.06 1.54 -22.42
C ILE A 280 -0.68 1.53 -23.09
N ARG A 281 -0.61 1.81 -24.40
CA ARG A 281 0.67 1.96 -25.11
C ARG A 281 1.52 3.07 -24.46
N GLY A 282 0.93 4.23 -24.21
CA GLY A 282 1.62 5.37 -23.61
C GLY A 282 2.29 5.03 -22.28
N VAL A 283 1.61 4.33 -21.36
CA VAL A 283 2.18 3.96 -20.05
C VAL A 283 3.20 2.82 -20.13
N ILE A 284 3.00 1.84 -21.04
CA ILE A 284 3.98 0.77 -21.29
C ILE A 284 5.28 1.37 -21.88
N ASP A 285 5.16 2.27 -22.85
CA ASP A 285 6.31 2.96 -23.45
C ASP A 285 7.05 3.83 -22.41
N ALA A 286 6.32 4.48 -21.50
CA ALA A 286 6.91 5.29 -20.43
C ALA A 286 7.67 4.43 -19.40
N TYR A 287 7.13 3.27 -19.04
CA TYR A 287 7.85 2.29 -18.23
C TYR A 287 9.08 1.73 -18.94
N HIS A 288 8.94 1.34 -20.23
CA HIS A 288 10.01 0.75 -21.03
C HIS A 288 11.22 1.69 -21.16
N ARG A 289 11.01 2.99 -21.32
CA ARG A 289 12.11 3.99 -21.34
C ARG A 289 12.96 3.99 -20.06
N ALA A 290 12.36 3.66 -18.91
CA ALA A 290 13.04 3.63 -17.62
C ALA A 290 13.62 2.25 -17.25
N ASN A 291 12.91 1.17 -17.57
CA ASN A 291 13.33 -0.21 -17.38
C ASN A 291 12.89 -1.04 -18.60
N PRO A 292 13.77 -1.24 -19.59
CA PRO A 292 13.41 -1.89 -20.85
C PRO A 292 12.74 -3.25 -20.69
N LEU A 293 11.75 -3.48 -21.55
CA LEU A 293 11.06 -4.74 -21.73
C LEU A 293 11.66 -5.46 -22.94
N ASP A 294 11.94 -6.75 -22.78
CA ASP A 294 12.10 -7.67 -23.92
C ASP A 294 10.73 -8.27 -24.31
N ARG A 295 10.76 -9.04 -25.40
CA ARG A 295 9.59 -9.67 -26.02
C ARG A 295 8.85 -10.63 -25.07
N GLU A 296 9.60 -11.40 -24.29
CA GLU A 296 9.09 -12.41 -23.35
C GLU A 296 8.45 -11.73 -22.12
N THR A 297 9.04 -10.63 -21.64
CA THR A 297 8.50 -9.82 -20.55
C THR A 297 7.25 -9.05 -21.00
N PHE A 298 7.21 -8.55 -22.24
CA PHE A 298 5.99 -7.98 -22.81
C PHE A 298 4.88 -9.03 -22.97
N GLU A 299 5.22 -10.25 -23.42
CA GLU A 299 4.27 -11.37 -23.50
C GLU A 299 3.70 -11.75 -22.13
N LEU A 300 4.51 -11.84 -21.07
CA LEU A 300 4.00 -12.10 -19.72
C LEU A 300 3.14 -10.96 -19.16
N LEU A 301 3.42 -9.70 -19.53
CA LEU A 301 2.57 -8.56 -19.22
C LEU A 301 1.21 -8.69 -19.93
N TRP A 302 1.20 -9.04 -21.22
CA TRP A 302 -0.02 -9.28 -21.99
C TRP A 302 -0.85 -10.44 -21.39
N ILE A 303 -0.20 -11.55 -21.04
CA ILE A 303 -0.84 -12.73 -20.44
C ILE A 303 -1.48 -12.40 -19.09
N ASP A 304 -0.81 -11.67 -18.18
CA ASP A 304 -1.37 -11.29 -16.88
C ASP A 304 -2.42 -10.16 -16.97
N MET A 305 -2.48 -9.43 -18.08
CA MET A 305 -3.58 -8.51 -18.44
C MET A 305 -4.80 -9.24 -19.04
N ALA A 306 -4.58 -10.27 -19.84
CA ALA A 306 -5.65 -11.05 -20.46
C ALA A 306 -6.39 -11.94 -19.44
N PHE A 307 -5.63 -12.56 -18.52
CA PHE A 307 -6.16 -13.43 -17.47
C PHE A 307 -7.21 -12.70 -16.62
N PRO A 308 -8.33 -13.33 -16.21
CA PRO A 308 -9.48 -12.65 -15.56
C PRO A 308 -9.25 -12.28 -14.08
N ASN A 309 -8.13 -11.59 -13.82
CA ASN A 309 -7.72 -11.00 -12.55
C ASN A 309 -8.80 -10.06 -11.98
N GLU A 310 -9.36 -9.16 -12.78
CA GLU A 310 -10.33 -8.14 -12.33
C GLU A 310 -11.72 -8.74 -12.04
N PHE A 311 -12.22 -9.68 -12.88
CA PHE A 311 -13.42 -10.46 -12.57
C PHE A 311 -13.28 -11.20 -11.23
N TYR A 312 -12.17 -11.91 -11.02
CA TYR A 312 -11.92 -12.57 -9.74
C TYR A 312 -11.81 -11.57 -8.57
N LYS A 313 -11.10 -10.45 -8.74
CA LYS A 313 -10.96 -9.36 -7.74
C LYS A 313 -12.33 -8.87 -7.27
N HIS A 314 -13.28 -8.66 -8.18
CA HIS A 314 -14.59 -8.11 -7.85
C HIS A 314 -15.56 -9.17 -7.30
N VAL A 315 -15.61 -10.37 -7.90
CA VAL A 315 -16.59 -11.41 -7.53
C VAL A 315 -16.19 -12.22 -6.29
N LYS A 316 -14.93 -12.18 -5.84
CA LYS A 316 -14.42 -12.97 -4.68
C LYS A 316 -15.26 -12.87 -3.39
N GLU A 317 -15.98 -11.78 -3.18
CA GLU A 317 -16.72 -11.52 -1.94
C GLU A 317 -17.92 -12.45 -1.75
N VAL A 318 -18.41 -13.04 -2.84
CA VAL A 318 -19.34 -14.19 -2.86
C VAL A 318 -18.88 -15.35 -1.96
N VAL A 319 -17.58 -15.51 -1.70
CA VAL A 319 -17.05 -16.58 -0.83
C VAL A 319 -17.19 -16.26 0.68
N PHE A 320 -17.30 -14.99 1.05
CA PHE A 320 -17.29 -14.55 2.45
C PHE A 320 -18.68 -14.09 2.95
N THR A 321 -19.44 -13.38 2.10
CA THR A 321 -20.76 -12.78 2.42
C THR A 321 -21.84 -13.10 1.36
N PRO A 322 -21.95 -14.34 0.85
CA PRO A 322 -22.69 -14.69 -0.38
C PRO A 322 -24.09 -14.09 -0.51
N VAL A 323 -24.96 -14.30 0.48
CA VAL A 323 -26.38 -13.90 0.41
C VAL A 323 -26.58 -12.38 0.53
N GLU A 324 -25.58 -11.66 1.04
CA GLU A 324 -25.61 -10.21 1.19
C GLU A 324 -25.13 -9.59 -0.14
N PHE A 325 -23.87 -9.85 -0.49
CA PHE A 325 -23.21 -9.35 -1.70
C PHE A 325 -23.95 -9.70 -3.01
N MET A 326 -24.53 -10.91 -3.13
CA MET A 326 -25.32 -11.30 -4.32
C MET A 326 -26.72 -10.66 -4.41
N ASN A 327 -27.15 -9.93 -3.37
CA ASN A 327 -28.39 -9.15 -3.37
C ASN A 327 -28.15 -7.63 -3.39
N THR A 328 -26.99 -7.14 -2.95
CA THR A 328 -26.69 -5.70 -2.82
C THR A 328 -25.81 -5.15 -3.96
N GLU A 329 -24.76 -5.89 -4.35
CA GLU A 329 -23.62 -5.30 -5.07
C GLU A 329 -23.24 -6.06 -6.34
N LEU A 330 -23.40 -7.39 -6.36
CA LEU A 330 -22.84 -8.22 -7.43
C LEU A 330 -23.45 -7.90 -8.81
N GLY A 331 -24.75 -7.63 -8.92
CA GLY A 331 -25.40 -7.38 -10.21
C GLY A 331 -24.77 -6.20 -10.98
N PRO A 332 -24.78 -4.98 -10.42
CA PRO A 332 -24.10 -3.82 -11.01
C PRO A 332 -22.60 -4.02 -11.23
N ILE A 333 -21.93 -4.82 -10.39
CA ILE A 333 -20.53 -5.21 -10.58
C ILE A 333 -20.36 -6.08 -11.83
N LEU A 334 -21.23 -7.08 -12.03
CA LEU A 334 -21.21 -7.93 -13.22
C LEU A 334 -21.53 -7.14 -14.48
N ASP A 335 -22.55 -6.27 -14.47
CA ASP A 335 -22.89 -5.41 -15.62
C ASP A 335 -21.67 -4.60 -16.10
N ARG A 336 -20.97 -3.94 -15.18
CA ARG A 336 -19.76 -3.15 -15.46
C ARG A 336 -18.61 -4.03 -15.99
N VAL A 337 -18.39 -5.20 -15.39
CA VAL A 337 -17.33 -6.13 -15.83
C VAL A 337 -17.63 -6.70 -17.21
N ILE A 338 -18.86 -7.10 -17.52
CA ILE A 338 -19.28 -7.58 -18.86
C ILE A 338 -19.04 -6.49 -19.91
N ALA A 339 -19.46 -5.25 -19.63
CA ALA A 339 -19.28 -4.13 -20.56
C ALA A 339 -17.80 -3.83 -20.85
N THR A 340 -16.95 -3.85 -19.82
CA THR A 340 -15.50 -3.61 -19.94
C THR A 340 -14.79 -4.77 -20.66
N GLU A 341 -15.21 -6.02 -20.40
CA GLU A 341 -14.60 -7.23 -20.97
C GLU A 341 -14.80 -7.32 -22.49
N ALA A 342 -15.89 -6.77 -23.04
CA ALA A 342 -16.12 -6.76 -24.49
C ALA A 342 -15.03 -5.98 -25.26
N ASN A 343 -14.73 -4.75 -24.85
CA ASN A 343 -13.78 -3.88 -25.54
C ASN A 343 -12.31 -4.25 -25.22
N LYS A 344 -12.05 -4.83 -24.04
CA LYS A 344 -10.75 -5.39 -23.65
C LYS A 344 -10.14 -6.31 -24.72
N TRP A 345 -10.91 -7.23 -25.31
CA TRP A 345 -10.38 -8.18 -26.30
C TRP A 345 -10.11 -7.58 -27.67
N GLU A 346 -10.68 -6.42 -28.01
CA GLU A 346 -10.29 -5.66 -29.18
C GLU A 346 -8.92 -5.01 -28.93
N VAL A 347 -8.78 -4.32 -27.80
CA VAL A 347 -7.54 -3.67 -27.37
C VAL A 347 -6.40 -4.68 -27.21
N LEU A 348 -6.63 -5.84 -26.57
CA LEU A 348 -5.61 -6.88 -26.39
C LEU A 348 -5.15 -7.48 -27.71
N ARG A 349 -6.03 -7.69 -28.71
CA ARG A 349 -5.63 -8.20 -30.04
C ARG A 349 -4.74 -7.21 -30.80
N GLU A 350 -5.02 -5.91 -30.70
CA GLU A 350 -4.14 -4.88 -31.28
C GLU A 350 -2.84 -4.68 -30.49
N LEU A 351 -2.85 -4.94 -29.18
CA LEU A 351 -1.68 -4.87 -28.31
C LEU A 351 -0.78 -6.11 -28.45
N GLU A 352 -1.31 -7.29 -28.78
CA GLU A 352 -0.51 -8.52 -28.99
C GLU A 352 0.50 -8.34 -30.14
N LYS A 353 0.13 -7.57 -31.18
CA LYS A 353 1.00 -7.20 -32.30
C LYS A 353 2.23 -6.40 -31.88
N ASP A 354 2.13 -5.63 -30.79
CA ASP A 354 3.25 -4.83 -30.28
C ASP A 354 4.39 -5.70 -29.73
N LYS A 355 4.18 -7.01 -29.52
CA LYS A 355 5.23 -7.98 -29.18
C LYS A 355 6.42 -7.92 -30.15
N ALA A 356 6.17 -7.62 -31.43
CA ALA A 356 7.21 -7.48 -32.46
C ALA A 356 8.09 -6.22 -32.33
N LYS A 357 7.70 -5.22 -31.52
CA LYS A 357 8.48 -4.00 -31.28
C LYS A 357 9.66 -4.22 -30.32
N TYR A 358 9.62 -5.30 -29.53
CA TYR A 358 10.59 -5.57 -28.48
C TYR A 358 11.64 -6.60 -28.95
N PRO A 359 12.91 -6.42 -28.57
CA PRO A 359 13.96 -7.40 -28.85
C PRO A 359 13.69 -8.69 -28.07
N GLU A 360 14.21 -9.80 -28.57
CA GLU A 360 14.21 -11.09 -27.86
C GLU A 360 15.15 -11.00 -26.66
N GLY A 361 14.70 -11.47 -25.49
CA GLY A 361 15.51 -11.52 -24.28
C GLY A 361 16.37 -12.78 -24.26
N ASP A 362 17.62 -12.66 -23.81
CA ASP A 362 18.45 -13.85 -23.57
C ASP A 362 17.92 -14.64 -22.36
N TYR A 363 17.27 -15.76 -22.68
CA TYR A 363 16.93 -16.83 -21.75
C TYR A 363 17.51 -18.17 -22.22
N THR A 364 18.61 -18.13 -22.99
CA THR A 364 19.32 -19.31 -23.53
C THR A 364 20.30 -19.88 -22.52
N GLU A 365 21.07 -19.01 -21.84
CA GLU A 365 22.02 -19.43 -20.82
C GLU A 365 21.32 -20.00 -19.58
N LEU A 366 21.41 -21.33 -19.45
CA LEU A 366 21.15 -22.04 -18.22
C LEU A 366 22.28 -21.77 -17.21
N VAL A 367 22.25 -20.59 -16.59
CA VAL A 367 22.90 -20.41 -15.28
C VAL A 367 22.42 -21.56 -14.39
N ALA A 368 23.35 -22.42 -13.96
CA ALA A 368 23.04 -23.62 -13.20
C ALA A 368 22.18 -23.22 -11.99
N ALA A 369 20.92 -23.61 -12.00
CA ALA A 369 19.89 -23.01 -11.15
C ALA A 369 20.35 -23.09 -9.68
N PRO A 370 20.59 -21.95 -9.00
CA PRO A 370 21.42 -21.90 -7.79
C PRO A 370 20.85 -22.87 -6.76
N SER A 371 21.64 -23.93 -6.50
CA SER A 371 21.16 -25.27 -6.14
C SER A 371 20.04 -25.22 -5.12
N GLN A 372 18.78 -25.35 -5.60
CA GLN A 372 17.54 -25.05 -4.85
C GLN A 372 17.62 -25.60 -3.41
N PRO A 373 18.02 -24.82 -2.39
CA PRO A 373 18.44 -25.41 -1.12
C PRO A 373 17.25 -25.80 -0.23
N TYR A 374 16.03 -25.50 -0.71
CA TYR A 374 14.79 -25.59 0.01
C TYR A 374 13.69 -26.00 -0.96
N THR A 375 13.01 -27.12 -0.70
CA THR A 375 11.67 -27.25 -1.26
C THR A 375 10.78 -26.19 -0.59
N TYR A 376 9.78 -25.68 -1.32
CA TYR A 376 8.83 -24.71 -0.75
C TYR A 376 8.08 -25.23 0.49
N ARG A 377 7.99 -26.56 0.67
CA ARG A 377 7.40 -27.22 1.85
C ARG A 377 8.25 -27.06 3.12
N ASP A 378 9.57 -27.01 3.01
CA ASP A 378 10.46 -26.96 4.17
C ASP A 378 10.50 -25.55 4.78
N TYR A 379 10.65 -24.53 3.91
CA TYR A 379 10.54 -23.12 4.28
C TYR A 379 9.21 -22.79 4.97
N ALA A 380 8.11 -23.38 4.51
CA ALA A 380 6.79 -23.18 5.09
C ALA A 380 6.61 -23.83 6.49
N LYS A 381 7.46 -24.79 6.88
CA LYS A 381 7.43 -25.46 8.19
C LYS A 381 8.47 -24.93 9.17
N LYS A 382 9.65 -24.48 8.70
CA LYS A 382 10.75 -24.00 9.54
C LYS A 382 11.38 -22.75 8.92
N GLY A 383 10.98 -21.57 9.41
CA GLY A 383 11.50 -20.27 8.95
C GLY A 383 12.92 -19.95 9.42
N ARG A 384 13.91 -20.76 9.03
CA ARG A 384 15.36 -20.51 9.21
C ARG A 384 16.13 -21.00 7.98
N ARG A 385 17.17 -20.26 7.59
CA ARG A 385 18.21 -20.74 6.67
C ARG A 385 18.95 -21.90 7.35
N VAL A 386 19.23 -22.97 6.62
CA VAL A 386 20.07 -24.08 7.08
C VAL A 386 21.19 -24.26 6.07
N GLU A 387 22.41 -24.00 6.51
CA GLU A 387 23.66 -24.33 5.81
C GLU A 387 24.43 -25.33 6.69
N GLY A 388 25.09 -26.31 6.08
CA GLY A 388 25.98 -27.25 6.80
C GLY A 388 25.33 -28.11 7.89
N GLY A 389 24.00 -28.24 7.93
CA GLY A 389 23.28 -29.15 8.84
C GLY A 389 23.27 -28.79 10.33
N ARG A 390 23.98 -27.73 10.75
CA ARG A 390 24.01 -27.27 12.15
C ARG A 390 23.18 -25.99 12.33
N PRO A 391 22.34 -25.87 13.37
CA PRO A 391 21.72 -24.59 13.70
C PRO A 391 22.80 -23.59 14.11
N LEU A 392 22.83 -22.40 13.50
CA LEU A 392 23.59 -21.29 14.08
C LEU A 392 22.98 -20.97 15.45
N GLU A 393 23.79 -21.11 16.50
CA GLU A 393 23.45 -20.57 17.81
C GLU A 393 23.41 -19.05 17.74
N ARG A 394 22.42 -18.45 18.40
CA ARG A 394 22.42 -16.99 18.59
C ARG A 394 23.47 -16.63 19.63
N ALA A 395 24.59 -16.06 19.17
CA ALA A 395 25.32 -15.11 19.99
C ALA A 395 24.30 -14.07 20.50
N ARG A 396 24.04 -14.07 21.81
CA ARG A 396 23.07 -13.16 22.44
C ARG A 396 23.68 -11.77 22.57
N SER A 397 23.81 -11.08 21.44
CA SER A 397 23.96 -9.63 21.41
C SER A 397 22.85 -9.02 22.28
N VAL A 398 23.24 -8.30 23.34
CA VAL A 398 22.34 -7.58 24.24
C VAL A 398 21.81 -6.36 23.48
N SER A 399 20.86 -6.65 22.59
CA SER A 399 20.28 -5.71 21.65
C SER A 399 19.27 -4.80 22.36
N ASN A 400 19.12 -3.59 21.84
CA ASN A 400 18.19 -2.55 22.30
C ASN A 400 16.71 -2.94 22.02
N ILE A 401 16.26 -4.06 22.59
CA ILE A 401 14.90 -4.57 22.48
C ILE A 401 14.06 -3.96 23.61
N ILE A 402 13.18 -3.04 23.26
CA ILE A 402 12.18 -2.49 24.20
C ILE A 402 10.99 -3.46 24.20
N ARG A 403 10.74 -4.16 25.31
CA ARG A 403 9.61 -5.10 25.40
C ARG A 403 8.36 -4.34 25.87
N LEU A 404 7.23 -4.58 25.21
CA LEU A 404 5.91 -4.19 25.70
C LEU A 404 5.23 -5.46 26.22
N VAL A 405 4.82 -5.46 27.48
CA VAL A 405 4.13 -6.59 28.14
C VAL A 405 2.76 -6.11 28.58
N VAL A 406 1.69 -6.78 28.13
CA VAL A 406 0.33 -6.48 28.58
C VAL A 406 0.06 -7.24 29.88
N GLY A 407 -0.37 -6.53 30.92
CA GLY A 407 -0.76 -7.12 32.20
C GLY A 407 -2.12 -7.82 32.15
N PRO A 408 -2.48 -8.61 33.18
CA PRO A 408 -3.81 -9.21 33.29
C PRO A 408 -4.96 -8.18 33.36
N ASP A 409 -4.66 -6.93 33.69
CA ASP A 409 -5.57 -5.78 33.68
C ASP A 409 -5.69 -5.10 32.31
N GLY A 410 -5.13 -5.70 31.25
CA GLY A 410 -5.15 -5.17 29.88
C GLY A 410 -4.18 -4.02 29.62
N LYS A 411 -3.44 -3.54 30.63
CA LYS A 411 -2.56 -2.37 30.47
C LYS A 411 -1.15 -2.76 30.03
N GLY A 412 -0.61 -2.05 29.04
CA GLY A 412 0.75 -2.26 28.54
C GLY A 412 1.82 -1.62 29.43
N ILE A 413 2.83 -2.40 29.78
CA ILE A 413 4.01 -1.99 30.55
C ILE A 413 5.24 -2.08 29.65
N LEU A 414 6.05 -1.01 29.64
CA LEU A 414 7.31 -0.94 28.91
C LEU A 414 8.47 -1.40 29.78
N LEU A 415 9.22 -2.39 29.30
CA LEU A 415 10.48 -2.85 29.90
C LEU A 415 11.65 -2.31 29.08
N GLN A 416 12.61 -1.69 29.76
CA GLN A 416 13.86 -1.26 29.15
C GLN A 416 14.78 -2.45 28.86
N PRO A 417 15.76 -2.33 27.95
CA PRO A 417 16.75 -3.37 27.71
C PRO A 417 17.42 -3.81 29.02
N GLY A 418 17.41 -5.12 29.30
CA GLY A 418 17.97 -5.71 30.53
C GLY A 418 16.98 -5.92 31.69
N MET A 419 15.75 -5.39 31.63
CA MET A 419 14.71 -5.65 32.64
C MET A 419 13.87 -6.88 32.29
N GLU A 420 13.56 -7.74 33.27
CA GLU A 420 12.61 -8.84 33.11
C GLU A 420 11.24 -8.51 33.73
N PRO A 421 10.13 -9.13 33.28
CA PRO A 421 8.78 -8.75 33.71
C PRO A 421 8.57 -8.79 35.24
N GLY A 422 9.19 -9.76 35.92
CA GLY A 422 9.01 -9.98 37.35
C GLY A 422 9.46 -8.79 38.23
N ASP A 423 10.39 -7.98 37.76
CA ASP A 423 10.95 -6.87 38.54
C ASP A 423 9.94 -5.72 38.69
N VAL A 424 9.11 -5.50 37.67
CA VAL A 424 8.04 -4.50 37.71
C VAL A 424 6.89 -4.93 38.63
N TRP A 425 6.51 -6.21 38.64
CA TRP A 425 5.45 -6.69 39.55
C TRP A 425 5.90 -6.72 41.02
N LYS A 426 7.19 -6.98 41.30
CA LYS A 426 7.75 -6.85 42.67
C LYS A 426 7.63 -5.42 43.20
N SER A 427 8.00 -4.42 42.39
CA SER A 427 7.97 -2.99 42.78
C SER A 427 6.57 -2.41 43.05
N LYS A 428 5.50 -3.10 42.65
CA LYS A 428 4.11 -2.75 43.01
C LYS A 428 3.62 -3.41 44.28
N ARG A 429 3.99 -4.68 44.53
CA ARG A 429 3.57 -5.41 45.75
C ARG A 429 4.11 -4.79 47.04
N SER A 430 5.24 -4.08 47.01
CA SER A 430 5.80 -3.39 48.19
C SER A 430 5.08 -2.08 48.57
N ARG A 431 3.83 -1.84 48.12
CA ARG A 431 3.10 -0.59 48.42
C ARG A 431 1.59 -0.71 48.60
N SER A 432 1.03 -1.92 48.54
CA SER A 432 -0.38 -2.19 48.85
C SER A 432 -0.55 -3.68 49.19
N ASP A 433 -0.29 -4.03 50.45
CA ASP A 433 -0.70 -5.27 51.12
C ASP A 433 -0.37 -5.10 52.62
N ALA A 434 -1.25 -4.42 53.35
CA ALA A 434 -1.13 -4.18 54.79
C ALA A 434 -2.52 -4.32 55.43
N GLU A 435 -2.92 -5.56 55.72
CA GLU A 435 -4.18 -5.84 56.41
C GLU A 435 -4.09 -5.56 57.92
N PRO A 436 -5.21 -5.15 58.56
CA PRO A 436 -5.21 -4.71 59.94
C PRO A 436 -5.24 -5.88 60.93
N VAL A 437 -4.23 -5.97 61.81
CA VAL A 437 -4.27 -6.90 62.95
C VAL A 437 -5.24 -6.37 64.00
N TYR A 438 -6.27 -7.17 64.30
CA TYR A 438 -7.33 -6.83 65.25
C TYR A 438 -6.79 -6.70 66.69
N SER A 439 -7.30 -5.72 67.43
CA SER A 439 -6.78 -5.38 68.77
C SER A 439 -7.50 -6.11 69.91
N LYS A 440 -6.76 -6.43 70.97
CA LYS A 440 -7.30 -6.55 72.35
C LYS A 440 -6.35 -5.86 73.37
N PRO A 441 -6.87 -5.34 74.50
CA PRO A 441 -6.22 -4.29 75.29
C PRO A 441 -5.24 -4.81 76.39
N PRO A 442 -4.43 -3.93 77.01
CA PRO A 442 -3.18 -4.32 77.67
C PRO A 442 -3.25 -4.48 79.21
N LYS A 443 -2.21 -5.09 79.80
CA LYS A 443 -1.85 -4.92 81.23
C LYS A 443 -0.35 -4.72 81.46
N LYS A 444 -0.03 -3.51 81.92
CA LYS A 444 1.07 -3.09 82.84
C LYS A 444 2.53 -3.52 82.54
N LEU A 445 3.31 -2.50 82.14
CA LEU A 445 4.56 -2.05 82.79
C LEU A 445 5.30 -3.02 83.73
N ARG A 446 6.55 -3.33 83.37
CA ARG A 446 7.67 -3.44 84.33
C ARG A 446 8.96 -3.00 83.63
N GLU A 447 9.72 -2.11 84.27
CA GLU A 447 11.09 -1.78 83.86
C GLU A 447 12.06 -2.91 84.26
N GLU A 448 13.18 -3.09 83.54
CA GLU A 448 14.51 -3.00 84.17
C GLU A 448 15.71 -2.96 83.19
N LYS A 449 16.49 -1.89 83.31
CA LYS A 449 17.98 -1.83 83.41
C LYS A 449 18.90 -2.51 82.36
N LYS A 450 19.67 -1.62 81.72
CA LYS A 450 21.16 -1.63 81.55
C LYS A 450 21.81 -2.57 80.51
N GLY A 451 22.51 -1.95 79.55
CA GLY A 451 23.57 -2.57 78.74
C GLY A 451 24.54 -1.53 78.16
N ARG A 452 25.62 -1.18 78.88
CA ARG A 452 26.66 -0.23 78.42
C ARG A 452 27.79 -0.96 77.70
N ARG A 453 28.27 -0.40 76.58
CA ARG A 453 29.73 -0.21 76.35
C ARG A 453 29.99 1.00 75.44
N LYS A 454 31.22 1.53 75.46
CA LYS A 454 31.67 2.74 74.74
C LYS A 454 33.06 2.50 74.14
N GLU A 455 33.36 3.11 73.00
CA GLU A 455 34.60 3.86 72.65
C GLU A 455 34.38 4.56 71.28
N ARG A 456 34.83 5.78 70.91
CA ARG A 456 36.04 6.63 71.11
C ARG A 456 37.31 6.05 70.43
N LYS A 457 38.14 6.77 69.66
CA LYS A 457 38.40 8.22 69.40
C LYS A 457 37.97 8.55 67.93
N ARG A 458 38.42 9.45 67.04
CA ARG A 458 39.21 10.73 66.86
C ARG A 458 38.69 11.27 65.46
N LYS A 459 38.54 12.54 65.00
CA LYS A 459 39.35 13.79 64.87
C LYS A 459 40.76 13.59 64.26
N SER A 460 41.31 14.42 63.35
CA SER A 460 40.86 15.58 62.52
C SER A 460 42.01 15.89 61.51
N GLY A 461 41.95 16.77 60.48
CA GLY A 461 40.99 17.82 60.09
C GLY A 461 41.29 18.39 58.68
N GLU A 462 41.34 19.72 58.51
CA GLU A 462 41.52 20.48 57.24
C GLU A 462 42.56 21.63 57.46
N PRO A 463 43.15 22.27 56.41
CA PRO A 463 42.65 23.59 55.98
C PRO A 463 42.88 23.97 54.49
N ALA A 464 42.37 25.14 54.09
CA ALA A 464 42.33 25.67 52.72
C ALA A 464 43.33 26.81 52.41
N PHE A 465 43.40 27.20 51.12
CA PHE A 465 43.83 28.51 50.57
C PHE A 465 43.27 28.60 49.14
N ALA A 466 42.95 29.73 48.48
CA ALA A 466 42.34 31.04 48.77
C ALA A 466 42.37 31.79 47.41
N LEU A 467 41.48 32.75 47.14
CA LEU A 467 41.50 33.58 45.91
C LEU A 467 42.21 34.93 46.16
N PRO A 468 42.47 35.72 45.09
CA PRO A 468 41.66 36.93 44.92
C PRO A 468 41.17 37.24 43.48
N LEU A 469 40.36 38.29 43.38
CA LEU A 469 39.67 38.79 42.17
C LEU A 469 40.45 39.95 41.50
N VAL A 470 40.02 40.39 40.31
CA VAL A 470 39.76 41.82 40.01
C VAL A 470 38.89 42.03 38.74
N ALA A 471 38.02 43.05 38.83
CA ALA A 471 37.25 43.83 37.84
C ALA A 471 36.91 43.35 36.40
N LYS A 472 35.71 43.80 35.95
CA LYS A 472 35.29 43.96 34.53
C LYS A 472 35.29 45.45 34.14
N PRO A 473 35.25 45.76 32.83
CA PRO A 473 34.29 46.76 32.34
C PRO A 473 33.25 46.16 31.36
N LYS A 474 32.41 47.02 30.75
CA LYS A 474 31.16 46.64 30.06
C LYS A 474 31.21 46.87 28.55
N LYS A 475 30.43 46.05 27.82
CA LYS A 475 29.67 46.31 26.57
C LYS A 475 30.32 47.18 25.47
N GLU A 476 30.33 46.66 24.25
CA GLU A 476 29.72 47.38 23.12
C GLU A 476 29.19 46.46 22.01
N ASN A 477 28.37 47.00 21.09
CA ASN A 477 27.69 46.29 20.01
C ASN A 477 28.41 46.50 18.67
N VAL A 478 28.89 45.44 18.01
CA VAL A 478 29.12 45.46 16.55
C VAL A 478 28.62 44.16 15.93
N LYS A 479 27.36 44.15 15.49
CA LYS A 479 26.74 43.01 14.77
C LYS A 479 26.69 43.25 13.26
N GLU A 480 27.61 44.05 12.70
CA GLU A 480 27.53 44.49 11.31
C GLU A 480 28.90 44.82 10.68
N LYS A 481 29.69 43.78 10.32
CA LYS A 481 30.82 43.90 9.36
C LYS A 481 31.36 42.57 8.80
N LEU A 482 30.52 41.54 8.65
CA LEU A 482 30.94 40.20 8.17
C LEU A 482 30.04 39.53 7.11
N LYS A 483 29.08 40.26 6.51
CA LYS A 483 28.18 39.72 5.47
C LYS A 483 28.48 40.14 4.02
N GLU A 484 29.38 41.09 3.78
CA GLU A 484 29.67 41.58 2.41
C GLU A 484 30.87 40.92 1.73
N LYS A 485 31.98 40.66 2.45
CA LYS A 485 33.25 40.18 1.84
C LYS A 485 33.20 38.79 1.18
N VAL A 486 32.10 38.05 1.30
CA VAL A 486 31.90 36.75 0.62
C VAL A 486 30.96 36.83 -0.59
N LYS A 487 30.07 37.83 -0.69
CA LYS A 487 29.14 37.96 -1.84
C LYS A 487 29.77 38.60 -3.09
N GLY A 488 30.90 39.29 -2.97
CA GLY A 488 31.64 39.86 -4.11
C GLY A 488 32.29 38.80 -4.99
N LYS A 489 33.18 37.98 -4.41
CA LYS A 489 34.08 37.06 -5.16
C LYS A 489 33.39 35.92 -5.93
N LEU A 490 32.08 35.73 -5.78
CA LEU A 490 31.31 34.72 -6.54
C LEU A 490 30.63 35.27 -7.81
N LYS A 491 30.48 36.60 -7.95
CA LYS A 491 29.77 37.20 -9.11
C LYS A 491 30.65 37.47 -10.33
N GLU A 492 31.97 37.63 -10.16
CA GLU A 492 32.89 37.78 -11.29
C GLU A 492 33.16 36.45 -11.99
N LYS A 493 33.53 35.40 -11.22
CA LYS A 493 33.82 34.06 -11.77
C LYS A 493 32.65 33.37 -12.49
N LEU A 494 31.43 33.90 -12.38
CA LEU A 494 30.26 33.41 -13.11
C LEU A 494 30.04 34.10 -14.47
N LYS A 495 30.53 35.34 -14.65
CA LYS A 495 30.41 36.06 -15.94
C LYS A 495 31.39 35.54 -16.99
N GLU A 496 32.60 35.17 -16.57
CA GLU A 496 33.68 34.78 -17.49
C GLU A 496 33.44 33.44 -18.20
N LYS A 497 32.72 32.49 -17.57
CA LYS A 497 32.39 31.18 -18.16
C LYS A 497 31.16 31.17 -19.09
N LEU A 498 30.42 32.27 -19.20
CA LEU A 498 29.23 32.37 -20.06
C LEU A 498 29.47 33.10 -21.40
N ALA A 499 30.70 33.53 -21.67
CA ALA A 499 31.03 34.40 -22.81
C ALA A 499 31.60 33.67 -24.06
N LYS A 500 31.76 32.33 -24.06
CA LYS A 500 32.43 31.60 -25.16
C LYS A 500 31.73 30.30 -25.57
N LYS A 501 30.74 30.40 -26.47
CA LYS A 501 30.46 29.52 -27.65
C LYS A 501 29.01 29.67 -28.20
N VAL A 502 28.74 30.72 -28.98
CA VAL A 502 27.59 30.79 -29.93
C VAL A 502 28.00 31.65 -31.14
N LYS A 503 27.43 31.34 -32.33
CA LYS A 503 27.49 32.02 -33.65
C LYS A 503 28.55 31.50 -34.65
N PRO A 504 28.29 31.61 -35.98
CA PRO A 504 27.02 31.81 -36.71
C PRO A 504 26.77 30.78 -37.85
N VAL A 505 25.63 30.92 -38.54
CA VAL A 505 25.26 30.18 -39.76
C VAL A 505 25.55 31.01 -41.02
N SER A 506 25.92 30.38 -42.13
CA SER A 506 25.88 30.92 -43.50
C SER A 506 25.15 29.94 -44.46
N VAL A 507 24.78 30.38 -45.68
CA VAL A 507 23.65 29.79 -46.44
C VAL A 507 23.90 29.75 -47.97
N LYS A 508 23.22 28.82 -48.68
CA LYS A 508 22.84 28.77 -50.13
C LYS A 508 23.61 27.76 -51.02
N PRO A 509 23.08 27.32 -52.21
CA PRO A 509 21.70 27.39 -52.76
C PRO A 509 21.13 26.14 -53.51
N SER A 510 19.80 26.15 -53.75
CA SER A 510 19.04 25.42 -54.81
C SER A 510 18.86 23.90 -54.65
N LYS A 511 17.85 23.21 -55.23
CA LYS A 511 16.89 23.48 -56.35
C LYS A 511 15.42 23.38 -55.86
N LYS A 512 14.52 24.34 -56.13
CA LYS A 512 13.64 24.50 -57.34
C LYS A 512 12.56 23.40 -57.57
N SER A 513 11.33 23.68 -57.12
CA SER A 513 10.06 23.45 -57.86
C SER A 513 9.04 24.53 -57.43
N LYS A 514 7.91 24.73 -58.15
CA LYS A 514 6.97 25.86 -57.95
C LYS A 514 5.48 25.42 -57.94
N PRO A 515 4.54 26.26 -57.45
CA PRO A 515 3.20 25.83 -57.03
C PRO A 515 2.03 26.22 -57.96
N ALA A 516 0.86 25.63 -57.70
CA ALA A 516 -0.48 26.20 -57.98
C ALA A 516 -1.24 26.25 -56.63
N LYS A 517 -1.71 27.43 -56.16
CA LYS A 517 -2.90 28.20 -56.55
C LYS A 517 -4.24 27.51 -56.25
N ALA A 518 -5.11 28.21 -55.53
CA ALA A 518 -6.38 27.73 -55.02
C ALA A 518 -7.59 28.15 -55.89
N LEU A 519 -8.69 27.42 -55.76
CA LEU A 519 -10.02 27.79 -56.24
C LEU A 519 -11.10 27.29 -55.26
N LEU A 520 -12.16 28.07 -55.12
CA LEU A 520 -13.41 27.82 -54.37
C LEU A 520 -14.56 28.41 -55.21
N PRO A 521 -15.83 28.06 -54.95
CA PRO A 521 -16.37 26.71 -54.75
C PRO A 521 -17.66 26.48 -55.57
N LEU A 522 -18.12 25.24 -55.75
CA LEU A 522 -19.47 24.95 -56.25
C LEU A 522 -20.23 23.91 -55.41
N LYS A 523 -21.51 24.20 -55.21
CA LYS A 523 -22.64 23.42 -54.64
C LYS A 523 -23.87 23.75 -55.51
N PRO A 524 -25.05 23.11 -55.38
CA PRO A 524 -25.49 21.99 -54.52
C PRO A 524 -25.70 20.70 -55.37
N LYS A 525 -26.33 19.58 -54.98
CA LYS A 525 -27.42 19.18 -54.05
C LYS A 525 -27.16 17.69 -53.65
N SER A 526 -27.80 16.97 -52.72
CA SER A 526 -28.63 17.17 -51.50
C SER A 526 -28.95 15.76 -50.95
N GLY A 527 -29.26 15.49 -49.67
CA GLY A 527 -29.38 16.29 -48.46
C GLY A 527 -30.20 15.53 -47.39
N LYS A 528 -30.01 15.85 -46.10
CA LYS A 528 -30.89 15.47 -44.97
C LYS A 528 -30.50 16.33 -43.76
N ALA A 529 -31.42 17.13 -43.22
CA ALA A 529 -31.10 18.13 -42.20
C ALA A 529 -31.00 17.50 -40.80
N SER A 530 -29.87 17.68 -40.12
CA SER A 530 -29.76 17.44 -38.68
C SER A 530 -30.53 18.52 -37.93
N ARG A 531 -31.41 18.11 -37.01
CA ARG A 531 -32.03 19.07 -36.07
C ARG A 531 -30.97 19.54 -35.07
N SER A 532 -30.62 20.81 -35.13
CA SER A 532 -29.79 21.46 -34.10
C SER A 532 -30.55 21.49 -32.77
N TYR A 533 -30.04 20.81 -31.75
CA TYR A 533 -30.48 21.01 -30.38
C TYR A 533 -29.93 22.36 -29.88
N GLY A 534 -30.83 23.27 -29.52
CA GLY A 534 -30.45 24.55 -28.92
C GLY A 534 -29.71 24.34 -27.59
N ARG A 535 -28.61 25.08 -27.40
CA ARG A 535 -27.84 25.09 -26.15
C ARG A 535 -28.76 25.50 -24.99
N ARG A 536 -28.77 24.72 -23.89
CA ARG A 536 -29.50 25.10 -22.68
C ARG A 536 -28.95 26.44 -22.14
N PRO A 537 -29.78 27.34 -21.60
CA PRO A 537 -29.31 28.54 -20.92
C PRO A 537 -28.34 28.20 -19.78
N THR A 538 -27.36 29.06 -19.51
CA THR A 538 -26.50 28.98 -18.33
C THR A 538 -27.03 29.85 -17.20
N GLU A 539 -26.59 29.61 -15.97
CA GLU A 539 -27.01 30.40 -14.80
C GLU A 539 -26.65 31.89 -14.94
N GLU A 540 -25.58 32.22 -15.69
CA GLU A 540 -25.22 33.60 -16.04
C GLU A 540 -26.18 34.23 -17.05
N ASP A 541 -26.60 33.49 -18.09
CA ASP A 541 -27.60 33.95 -19.05
C ASP A 541 -28.92 34.27 -18.32
N ILE A 542 -29.32 33.41 -17.39
CA ILE A 542 -30.50 33.60 -16.53
C ILE A 542 -30.34 34.86 -15.67
N ARG A 543 -29.18 35.07 -15.03
CA ARG A 543 -28.94 36.25 -14.18
C ARG A 543 -29.04 37.57 -14.97
N ARG A 544 -28.67 37.57 -16.26
CA ARG A 544 -28.74 38.72 -17.18
C ARG A 544 -30.16 39.05 -17.68
N LEU A 545 -31.14 38.15 -17.51
CA LEU A 545 -32.54 38.44 -17.85
C LEU A 545 -33.11 39.51 -16.90
N ARG A 546 -33.77 40.53 -17.48
CA ARG A 546 -34.26 41.73 -16.75
C ARG A 546 -35.51 41.51 -15.87
N THR A 547 -36.24 40.41 -16.04
CA THR A 547 -37.51 40.18 -15.32
C THR A 547 -37.61 38.78 -14.73
N GLU A 548 -38.22 38.66 -13.54
CA GLU A 548 -38.36 37.38 -12.85
C GLU A 548 -39.19 36.32 -13.61
N PRO A 549 -40.29 36.66 -14.32
CA PRO A 549 -40.99 35.69 -15.17
C PRO A 549 -40.07 35.03 -16.22
N ALA A 550 -39.16 35.80 -16.83
CA ALA A 550 -38.20 35.27 -17.80
C ALA A 550 -37.16 34.36 -17.13
N ARG A 551 -36.62 34.77 -15.96
CA ARG A 551 -35.69 33.95 -15.16
C ARG A 551 -36.30 32.62 -14.75
N ARG A 552 -37.55 32.65 -14.27
CA ARG A 552 -38.30 31.48 -13.80
C ARG A 552 -38.64 30.52 -14.94
N ALA A 553 -38.94 31.04 -16.14
CA ALA A 553 -39.11 30.22 -17.34
C ALA A 553 -37.79 29.56 -17.80
N ALA A 554 -36.67 30.29 -17.76
CA ALA A 554 -35.37 29.78 -18.17
C ALA A 554 -34.82 28.67 -17.23
N ARG A 555 -34.97 28.81 -15.90
CA ARG A 555 -34.62 27.72 -14.96
C ARG A 555 -35.42 26.44 -15.22
N LYS A 556 -36.72 26.59 -15.52
CA LYS A 556 -37.61 25.46 -15.84
C LYS A 556 -37.23 24.70 -17.14
N LEU A 557 -36.37 25.29 -17.99
CA LEU A 557 -35.77 24.64 -19.15
C LEU A 557 -34.45 23.92 -18.83
N MET A 558 -33.76 24.27 -17.74
CA MET A 558 -32.59 23.52 -17.25
C MET A 558 -33.00 22.23 -16.51
N GLU A 559 -34.11 22.26 -15.78
CA GLU A 559 -34.57 21.15 -14.92
C GLU A 559 -35.29 20.01 -15.68
N ALA A 560 -35.59 20.18 -16.98
CA ALA A 560 -36.42 19.24 -17.74
C ALA A 560 -35.63 18.03 -18.31
N PRO A 561 -36.05 16.77 -18.06
CA PRO A 561 -35.56 15.59 -18.77
C PRO A 561 -36.27 15.40 -20.13
N ALA A 562 -35.66 14.58 -21.01
CA ALA A 562 -36.21 14.26 -22.32
C ALA A 562 -37.40 13.27 -22.25
N LYS A 563 -38.21 13.25 -23.32
CA LYS A 563 -39.50 12.53 -23.47
C LYS A 563 -39.34 11.36 -24.47
N PRO A 564 -40.16 10.28 -24.43
CA PRO A 564 -41.61 10.35 -24.72
C PRO A 564 -42.54 9.48 -23.84
N LYS A 565 -43.86 9.53 -24.13
CA LYS A 565 -44.94 8.82 -23.40
C LYS A 565 -45.41 7.56 -24.13
N GLY A 566 -45.59 6.46 -23.39
CA GLY A 566 -46.46 5.32 -23.78
C GLY A 566 -47.90 5.50 -23.26
N LYS A 567 -48.84 4.64 -23.69
CA LYS A 567 -50.28 4.71 -23.33
C LYS A 567 -50.63 3.89 -22.08
N LYS A 568 -51.81 4.18 -21.52
CA LYS A 568 -52.43 3.51 -20.35
C LYS A 568 -52.83 2.06 -20.66
N ASN A 569 -52.95 1.25 -19.61
CA ASN A 569 -54.22 0.59 -19.26
C ASN A 569 -54.26 0.18 -17.77
N SER A 570 -55.44 -0.16 -17.25
CA SER A 570 -55.70 -0.32 -15.81
C SER A 570 -56.75 -1.40 -15.53
N VAL A 571 -56.52 -2.28 -14.56
CA VAL A 571 -57.53 -3.14 -13.92
C VAL A 571 -57.27 -3.20 -12.41
N GLN A 572 -58.32 -3.48 -11.62
CA GLN A 572 -58.35 -3.36 -10.16
C GLN A 572 -57.53 -4.43 -9.41
N ALA A 573 -57.31 -4.16 -8.12
CA ALA A 573 -57.07 -5.20 -7.11
C ALA A 573 -58.36 -5.49 -6.32
N PRO A 574 -58.51 -6.70 -5.75
CA PRO A 574 -59.38 -6.93 -4.59
C PRO A 574 -58.57 -7.12 -3.31
N SER A 575 -59.12 -6.67 -2.18
CA SER A 575 -58.53 -6.81 -0.84
C SER A 575 -59.18 -7.94 -0.05
N SER A 576 -58.44 -8.61 0.84
CA SER A 576 -59.02 -9.31 1.98
C SER A 576 -58.28 -9.04 3.30
N LYS A 577 -59.08 -8.81 4.35
CA LYS A 577 -58.67 -8.85 5.76
C LYS A 577 -58.89 -10.32 6.24
N LYS A 578 -58.54 -10.83 7.41
CA LYS A 578 -58.13 -10.26 8.72
C LYS A 578 -57.70 -11.45 9.61
N LYS A 579 -56.70 -11.30 10.48
CA LYS A 579 -56.76 -11.63 11.94
C LYS A 579 -55.37 -11.53 12.61
N LYS A 580 -55.39 -11.26 13.91
CA LYS A 580 -54.20 -11.29 14.79
C LYS A 580 -54.10 -12.65 15.46
N GLY A 581 -52.87 -13.12 15.69
CA GLY A 581 -52.52 -14.15 16.67
C GLY A 581 -51.11 -13.85 17.16
N ALA A 582 -50.90 -13.80 18.48
CA ALA A 582 -49.61 -13.45 19.07
C ALA A 582 -49.26 -14.43 20.19
N ILE A 583 -48.02 -14.93 20.18
CA ILE A 583 -47.30 -15.59 21.30
C ILE A 583 -45.84 -15.82 20.84
N GLY A 584 -44.89 -15.83 21.78
CA GLY A 584 -43.59 -16.51 21.64
C GLY A 584 -42.53 -15.92 20.69
N LYS A 585 -41.83 -14.85 21.09
CA LYS A 585 -40.55 -14.45 20.45
C LYS A 585 -39.36 -15.18 21.09
N GLY A 586 -38.79 -16.19 20.41
CA GLY A 586 -37.61 -16.93 20.85
C GLY A 586 -36.53 -17.12 19.77
N THR A 587 -35.32 -16.59 20.03
CA THR A 587 -33.99 -17.18 19.73
C THR A 587 -33.65 -17.90 18.38
N PHE A 588 -34.37 -17.70 17.27
CA PHE A 588 -34.03 -18.39 15.99
C PHE A 588 -32.99 -17.71 15.07
N ALA A 589 -32.81 -16.38 15.13
CA ALA A 589 -32.01 -15.64 14.13
C ALA A 589 -30.51 -16.02 14.09
N ALA A 590 -29.89 -16.28 15.25
CA ALA A 590 -28.45 -16.57 15.35
C ALA A 590 -28.08 -17.96 14.80
N ARG A 591 -28.89 -18.99 15.08
CA ARG A 591 -28.66 -20.35 14.57
C ARG A 591 -28.70 -20.39 13.04
N GLY A 592 -29.63 -19.67 12.40
CA GLY A 592 -29.76 -19.62 10.94
C GLY A 592 -28.50 -19.12 10.20
N ARG A 593 -27.86 -18.05 10.69
CA ARG A 593 -26.60 -17.53 10.10
C ARG A 593 -25.43 -18.49 10.30
N SER A 594 -25.32 -19.11 11.48
CA SER A 594 -24.28 -20.10 11.80
C SER A 594 -24.39 -21.35 10.92
N PHE A 595 -25.59 -21.95 10.81
CA PHE A 595 -25.82 -23.13 9.97
C PHE A 595 -25.54 -22.88 8.48
N LYS A 596 -25.85 -21.69 7.95
CA LYS A 596 -25.53 -21.36 6.54
C LYS A 596 -24.03 -21.25 6.30
N LYS A 597 -23.25 -20.59 7.18
CA LYS A 597 -21.77 -20.56 7.06
C LYS A 597 -21.15 -21.96 7.28
N ALA A 598 -21.73 -22.79 8.16
CA ALA A 598 -21.31 -24.17 8.34
C ALA A 598 -21.53 -25.02 7.06
N LYS A 599 -22.69 -24.92 6.40
CA LYS A 599 -22.96 -25.63 5.14
C LYS A 599 -21.96 -25.26 4.03
N VAL A 600 -21.67 -23.98 3.81
CA VAL A 600 -20.68 -23.57 2.79
C VAL A 600 -19.28 -24.10 3.12
N LYS A 601 -18.84 -24.00 4.39
CA LYS A 601 -17.53 -24.51 4.82
C LYS A 601 -17.43 -26.03 4.69
N ALA A 602 -18.49 -26.77 5.02
CA ALA A 602 -18.57 -28.22 4.87
C ALA A 602 -18.59 -28.64 3.40
N TYR A 603 -19.33 -27.94 2.53
CA TYR A 603 -19.37 -28.20 1.09
C TYR A 603 -18.00 -27.98 0.44
N ILE A 604 -17.30 -26.88 0.75
CA ILE A 604 -15.93 -26.63 0.27
C ILE A 604 -14.94 -27.68 0.81
N LEU A 605 -15.17 -28.23 2.02
CA LEU A 605 -14.35 -29.32 2.56
C LEU A 605 -14.64 -30.66 1.89
N ALA A 606 -15.89 -30.93 1.50
CA ALA A 606 -16.30 -32.12 0.75
C ALA A 606 -15.79 -32.06 -0.70
N TYR A 607 -15.90 -30.91 -1.37
CA TYR A 607 -15.36 -30.69 -2.73
C TYR A 607 -13.84 -30.87 -2.79
N ARG A 608 -13.11 -30.54 -1.71
CA ARG A 608 -11.67 -30.86 -1.56
C ARG A 608 -11.35 -32.33 -1.26
N ARG A 609 -12.36 -33.18 -1.10
CA ARG A 609 -12.25 -34.61 -0.79
C ARG A 609 -12.85 -35.51 -1.86
N SER A 610 -13.73 -35.01 -2.72
CA SER A 610 -14.22 -35.71 -3.91
C SER A 610 -13.14 -35.79 -5.00
N ASP A 611 -13.06 -36.94 -5.69
CA ASP A 611 -12.00 -37.31 -6.63
C ASP A 611 -11.88 -36.45 -7.91
N VAL A 612 -12.71 -35.42 -8.08
CA VAL A 612 -12.73 -34.45 -9.21
C VAL A 612 -11.39 -33.73 -9.43
N LEU A 613 -10.41 -33.87 -8.53
CA LEU A 613 -9.04 -33.38 -8.70
C LEU A 613 -8.06 -34.38 -9.34
N ARG A 614 -8.47 -35.62 -9.66
CA ARG A 614 -7.61 -36.63 -10.29
C ARG A 614 -7.58 -36.57 -11.82
N GLU A 615 -8.67 -36.13 -12.44
CA GLU A 615 -8.85 -36.10 -13.92
C GLU A 615 -8.26 -34.85 -14.59
N ILE A 616 -7.47 -34.04 -13.88
CA ILE A 616 -6.76 -32.85 -14.40
C ILE A 616 -5.23 -33.06 -14.30
N THR A 617 -4.78 -34.31 -14.10
CA THR A 617 -3.35 -34.69 -14.03
C THR A 617 -3.08 -36.03 -14.74
N THR A 618 -3.54 -36.11 -15.99
CA THR A 618 -3.15 -37.10 -17.01
C THR A 618 -2.97 -36.37 -18.32
#